data_AF-N6TMB2-F1
#
_entry.id   AF-N6TMB2-F1
#
_cell.length_a   1.000
_cell.length_b   1.000
_cell.length_c   1.000
_cell.angle_alpha   90.00
_cell.angle_beta   90.00
_cell.angle_gamma   90.00
#
_symmetry.space_group_name_H-M   'P 1'
#
loop_
_entity.id
_entity.type
_entity.pdbx_description
1 polymer ?
#
loop_
_entity_poly.entity_id
_entity_poly.type
_entity_poly.pdbx_seq_one_letter_code
_entity_poly.pdbx_strand_id
1 'polypeptide(L)'
;MQCPPPQTECVHVDITVLPSGPPPAEPFEPTIPRKLLAILNKYKYNWRLEQLAKPKIQRHKYQSKPEGEIPPSKLPPKLSDEIKFYADQLAKPKLLNLYVNRRLYGGHTRSIMKKYNKNIGKAWDSIYNYYKKKERDRKLRQLRQKRKTKSKKPVVDQTIIDNLAKPKPVFQPEPAKKPSKVFSNFDRLDELASPKPSHLEPPKSLEINPLALTYEPTENILKLSKLPARLLNLPPPLEPGKVRRSALRYKASPRIEAMAQPKKSSEKSKEDEDVDPWAISKNALKYKPTPRILELAKPVERD
;
A
#
# COMPACT_ATOMS: atom_id res chain seq x y z
N MET A 1 -69.20 -2.56 2.72
CA MET A 1 -68.73 -1.24 3.19
C MET A 1 -67.36 -0.99 2.58
N GLN A 2 -67.27 -0.11 1.59
CA GLN A 2 -66.03 0.23 0.90
C GLN A 2 -65.51 1.56 1.48
N CYS A 3 -64.30 1.54 2.05
CA CYS A 3 -63.65 2.73 2.57
C CYS A 3 -63.07 3.56 1.41
N PRO A 4 -63.33 4.89 1.35
CA PRO A 4 -62.74 5.75 0.33
C PRO A 4 -61.23 5.96 0.58
N PRO A 5 -60.43 6.13 -0.48
CA PRO A 5 -58.99 6.33 -0.36
C PRO A 5 -58.66 7.72 0.22
N PRO A 6 -57.54 7.84 0.96
CA PRO A 6 -57.12 9.09 1.58
C PRO A 6 -56.67 10.12 0.52
N GLN A 7 -57.16 11.35 0.66
CA GLN A 7 -56.78 12.48 -0.17
C GLN A 7 -55.35 12.91 0.18
N THR A 8 -54.44 12.82 -0.79
CA THR A 8 -53.08 13.34 -0.64
C THR A 8 -53.06 14.82 -0.96
N GLU A 9 -52.88 15.65 0.05
CA GLU A 9 -52.63 17.09 -0.09
C GLU A 9 -51.24 17.30 -0.72
N CYS A 10 -51.21 17.69 -1.99
CA CYS A 10 -49.98 18.11 -2.67
C CYS A 10 -49.63 19.54 -2.21
N VAL A 11 -48.68 19.65 -1.27
CA VAL A 11 -48.11 20.94 -0.86
C VAL A 11 -47.23 21.46 -2.01
N HIS A 12 -47.65 22.56 -2.64
CA HIS A 12 -46.86 23.27 -3.63
C HIS A 12 -45.75 24.04 -2.90
N VAL A 13 -44.50 23.67 -3.14
CA VAL A 13 -43.33 24.36 -2.58
C VAL A 13 -42.78 25.27 -3.67
N ASP A 14 -43.05 26.56 -3.57
CA ASP A 14 -42.51 27.58 -4.47
C ASP A 14 -41.00 27.71 -4.25
N ILE A 15 -40.22 27.14 -5.17
CA ILE A 15 -38.76 27.27 -5.18
C ILE A 15 -38.43 28.62 -5.81
N THR A 16 -38.20 29.64 -4.97
CA THR A 16 -37.64 30.92 -5.40
C THR A 16 -36.20 30.71 -5.87
N VAL A 17 -35.98 30.70 -7.19
CA VAL A 17 -34.66 30.68 -7.82
C VAL A 17 -34.02 32.07 -7.63
N LEU A 18 -32.92 32.13 -6.88
CA LEU A 18 -32.15 33.36 -6.70
C LEU A 18 -31.61 33.86 -8.06
N PRO A 19 -31.58 35.18 -8.30
CA PRO A 19 -31.13 35.76 -9.57
C PRO A 19 -29.67 35.41 -9.85
N SER A 20 -29.38 35.03 -11.09
CA SER A 20 -28.02 34.78 -11.60
C SER A 20 -27.15 36.02 -11.42
N GLY A 21 -25.99 35.86 -10.79
CA GLY A 21 -25.02 36.95 -10.61
C GLY A 21 -24.55 37.57 -11.93
N PRO A 22 -24.04 38.80 -11.90
CA PRO A 22 -23.60 39.53 -13.09
C PRO A 22 -22.45 38.81 -13.82
N PRO A 23 -22.37 38.92 -15.16
CA PRO A 23 -21.30 38.32 -15.94
C PRO A 23 -19.92 38.86 -15.53
N PRO A 24 -18.85 38.05 -15.60
CA PRO A 24 -17.50 38.47 -15.23
C PRO A 24 -17.03 39.61 -16.15
N ALA A 25 -16.38 40.61 -15.56
CA ALA A 25 -15.82 41.74 -16.29
C ALA A 25 -14.81 41.29 -17.34
N GLU A 26 -14.87 41.91 -18.52
CA GLU A 26 -13.96 41.63 -19.63
C GLU A 26 -12.50 41.89 -19.23
N PRO A 27 -11.54 41.05 -19.69
CA PRO A 27 -10.15 41.18 -19.31
C PRO A 27 -9.57 42.51 -19.82
N PHE A 28 -8.97 43.29 -18.93
CA PHE A 28 -8.29 44.53 -19.27
C PHE A 28 -7.14 44.27 -20.24
N GLU A 29 -7.24 44.78 -21.47
CA GLU A 29 -6.12 44.81 -22.40
C GLU A 29 -5.06 45.80 -21.91
N PRO A 30 -3.81 45.37 -21.63
CA PRO A 30 -2.79 46.28 -21.16
C PRO A 30 -2.42 47.27 -22.26
N THR A 31 -2.73 48.54 -22.04
CA THR A 31 -2.41 49.63 -22.98
C THR A 31 -0.91 49.87 -22.96
N ILE A 32 -0.18 49.37 -23.95
CA ILE A 32 1.28 49.55 -24.05
C ILE A 32 1.56 51.06 -24.24
N PRO A 33 2.43 51.69 -23.42
CA PRO A 33 2.68 53.12 -23.51
C PRO A 33 3.31 53.50 -24.85
N ARG A 34 2.80 54.56 -25.49
CA ARG A 34 3.18 55.01 -26.84
C ARG A 34 4.69 55.21 -27.05
N LYS A 35 5.42 55.61 -26.00
CA LYS A 35 6.89 55.76 -26.04
C LYS A 35 7.59 54.43 -26.32
N LEU A 36 7.11 53.32 -25.75
CA LEU A 36 7.65 51.98 -26.00
C LEU A 36 7.33 51.51 -27.42
N LEU A 37 6.14 51.79 -27.94
CA LEU A 37 5.79 51.50 -29.33
C LEU A 37 6.70 52.27 -30.31
N ALA A 38 7.03 53.53 -30.03
CA ALA A 38 7.95 54.30 -30.85
C ALA A 38 9.38 53.71 -30.85
N ILE A 39 9.86 53.23 -29.70
CA ILE A 39 11.17 52.56 -29.60
C ILE A 39 11.15 51.23 -30.37
N LEU A 40 10.11 50.41 -30.19
CA LEU A 40 9.96 49.13 -30.91
C LEU A 40 9.88 49.34 -32.43
N ASN A 41 9.17 50.37 -32.88
CA ASN A 41 9.07 50.72 -34.29
C ASN A 41 10.38 51.31 -34.85
N LYS A 42 11.14 52.06 -34.05
CA LYS A 42 12.43 52.64 -34.45
C LYS A 42 13.49 51.55 -34.69
N TYR A 43 13.42 50.45 -33.95
CA TYR A 43 14.33 49.31 -34.07
C TYR A 43 13.64 48.08 -34.67
N LYS A 44 12.76 48.30 -35.67
CA LYS A 44 11.94 47.26 -36.32
C LYS A 44 12.76 46.05 -36.80
N TYR A 45 14.03 46.27 -37.16
CA TYR A 45 15.02 45.23 -37.45
C TYR A 45 16.38 45.59 -36.87
N ASN A 46 16.53 45.45 -35.56
CA ASN A 46 17.86 45.47 -34.93
C ASN A 46 18.57 44.16 -35.25
N TRP A 47 19.12 44.05 -36.46
CA TRP A 47 19.82 42.87 -36.97
C TRP A 47 20.90 42.37 -35.98
N ARG A 48 21.50 43.29 -35.23
CA ARG A 48 22.48 43.01 -34.17
C ARG A 48 21.88 42.30 -32.96
N LEU A 49 20.67 42.66 -32.53
CA LEU A 49 19.96 41.93 -31.48
C LEU A 49 19.50 40.56 -31.98
N GLU A 50 19.07 40.44 -33.24
CA GLU A 50 18.77 39.14 -33.86
C GLU A 50 20.01 38.23 -33.96
N GLN A 51 21.16 38.78 -34.31
CA GLN A 51 22.43 38.03 -34.35
C GLN A 51 22.89 37.60 -32.95
N LEU A 52 22.72 38.46 -31.94
CA LEU A 52 23.04 38.11 -30.54
C LEU A 52 22.01 37.16 -29.91
N ALA A 53 20.76 37.20 -30.35
CA ALA A 53 19.70 36.29 -29.90
C ALA A 53 19.83 34.88 -30.51
N LYS A 54 20.52 34.74 -31.66
CA LYS A 54 20.84 33.42 -32.23
C LYS A 54 21.93 32.76 -31.37
N PRO A 55 21.64 31.66 -30.67
CA PRO A 55 22.64 30.99 -29.85
C PRO A 55 23.77 30.47 -30.75
N LYS A 56 25.03 30.74 -30.38
CA LYS A 56 26.22 30.25 -31.11
C LYS A 56 26.22 28.73 -31.31
N ILE A 57 25.57 28.00 -30.40
CA ILE A 57 25.38 26.55 -30.49
C ILE A 57 23.87 26.29 -30.50
N GLN A 58 23.33 25.96 -31.66
CA GLN A 58 21.91 25.60 -31.79
C GLN A 58 21.68 24.22 -31.20
N ARG A 59 21.32 24.15 -29.92
CA ARG A 59 20.78 22.91 -29.35
C ARG A 59 19.37 22.72 -29.88
N HIS A 60 19.04 21.54 -30.42
CA HIS A 60 17.73 21.14 -31.01
C HIS A 60 16.49 21.36 -30.12
N LYS A 61 16.65 21.91 -28.91
CA LYS A 61 15.59 22.11 -27.93
C LYS A 61 14.63 23.25 -28.27
N TYR A 62 15.00 24.18 -29.17
CA TYR A 62 14.26 25.43 -29.39
C TYR A 62 13.88 25.78 -30.84
N GLN A 63 14.03 24.86 -31.81
CA GLN A 63 13.40 25.06 -33.11
C GLN A 63 11.91 24.69 -32.98
N SER A 64 11.00 25.66 -33.18
CA SER A 64 9.60 25.33 -33.41
C SER A 64 9.55 24.48 -34.67
N LYS A 65 9.08 23.24 -34.55
CA LYS A 65 8.91 22.37 -35.71
C LYS A 65 7.93 23.08 -36.65
N PRO A 66 8.23 23.21 -37.96
CA PRO A 66 7.24 23.69 -38.91
C PRO A 66 6.00 22.79 -38.79
N GLU A 67 4.81 23.37 -38.93
CA GLU A 67 3.52 22.66 -38.92
C GLU A 67 3.38 21.74 -40.14
N GLY A 68 4.32 20.80 -40.28
CA GLY A 68 4.15 19.63 -41.13
C GLY A 68 3.37 18.60 -40.35
N GLU A 69 2.39 17.98 -41.02
CA GLU A 69 1.63 16.83 -40.54
C GLU A 69 2.55 15.89 -39.77
N ILE A 70 2.28 15.72 -38.48
CA ILE A 70 3.08 14.86 -37.61
C ILE A 70 3.03 13.48 -38.24
N PRO A 71 4.16 12.93 -38.74
CA PRO A 71 4.15 11.59 -39.32
C PRO A 71 3.60 10.63 -38.25
N PRO A 72 2.77 9.64 -38.61
CA PRO A 72 2.05 8.80 -37.64
C PRO A 72 2.96 8.07 -36.65
N SER A 73 4.28 8.01 -36.93
CA SER A 73 5.32 7.50 -36.03
C SER A 73 5.70 8.44 -34.86
N LYS A 74 5.29 9.71 -34.89
CA LYS A 74 5.55 10.72 -33.84
C LYS A 74 4.29 11.15 -33.08
N LEU A 75 3.15 10.53 -33.34
CA LEU A 75 2.03 10.61 -32.40
C LEU A 75 2.52 10.04 -31.07
N PRO A 76 2.30 10.74 -29.93
CA PRO A 76 2.64 10.16 -28.64
C PRO A 76 2.00 8.78 -28.58
N PRO A 77 2.74 7.74 -28.15
CA PRO A 77 2.22 6.38 -28.13
C PRO A 77 0.85 6.43 -27.44
N LYS A 78 -0.18 5.85 -28.07
CA LYS A 78 -1.50 5.75 -27.46
C LYS A 78 -1.28 5.25 -26.04
N LEU A 79 -1.52 6.14 -25.06
CA LEU A 79 -1.35 5.77 -23.67
C LEU A 79 -2.13 4.48 -23.47
N SER A 80 -1.48 3.48 -22.90
CA SER A 80 -2.14 2.22 -22.59
C SER A 80 -3.43 2.52 -21.83
N ASP A 81 -4.47 1.72 -22.02
CA ASP A 81 -5.75 1.94 -21.35
C ASP A 81 -5.60 2.02 -19.81
N GLU A 82 -4.50 1.49 -19.29
CA GLU A 82 -4.07 1.61 -17.90
C GLU A 82 -3.68 3.06 -17.53
N ILE A 83 -2.82 3.72 -18.33
CA ILE A 83 -2.35 5.10 -18.03
C ILE A 83 -3.43 6.14 -18.33
N LYS A 84 -4.26 5.95 -19.39
CA LYS A 84 -5.43 6.83 -19.64
C LYS A 84 -6.39 6.83 -18.45
N PHE A 85 -6.62 5.66 -17.85
CA PHE A 85 -7.49 5.52 -16.69
C PHE A 85 -6.89 6.14 -15.41
N TYR A 86 -5.58 6.08 -15.21
CA TYR A 86 -4.90 6.78 -14.11
C TYR A 86 -5.00 8.31 -14.24
N ALA A 87 -4.84 8.83 -15.45
CA ALA A 87 -5.06 10.25 -15.75
C ALA A 87 -6.52 10.65 -15.48
N ASP A 88 -7.49 9.83 -15.90
CA ASP A 88 -8.92 10.04 -15.61
C ASP A 88 -9.26 10.00 -14.11
N GLN A 89 -8.54 9.21 -13.31
CA GLN A 89 -8.76 9.07 -11.86
C GLN A 89 -8.18 10.25 -11.06
N LEU A 90 -7.02 10.77 -11.46
CA LEU A 90 -6.50 12.04 -10.95
C LEU A 90 -7.35 13.22 -11.44
N ALA A 91 -7.93 13.11 -12.64
CA ALA A 91 -8.90 14.06 -13.18
C ALA A 91 -10.33 13.90 -12.59
N LYS A 92 -10.60 12.94 -11.70
CA LYS A 92 -11.91 12.86 -11.04
C LYS A 92 -12.09 14.09 -10.17
N PRO A 93 -13.10 14.93 -10.45
CA PRO A 93 -13.25 16.23 -9.79
C PRO A 93 -13.34 16.08 -8.26
N LYS A 94 -13.90 14.96 -7.75
CA LYS A 94 -14.10 14.77 -6.30
C LYS A 94 -12.80 14.63 -5.50
N LEU A 95 -11.78 13.88 -5.95
CA LEU A 95 -10.55 13.72 -5.17
C LEU A 95 -9.72 15.01 -5.21
N LEU A 96 -9.60 15.59 -6.40
CA LEU A 96 -8.86 16.83 -6.62
C LEU A 96 -9.51 18.00 -5.86
N ASN A 97 -10.84 18.13 -5.92
CA ASN A 97 -11.59 19.11 -5.12
C ASN A 97 -11.42 18.87 -3.62
N LEU A 98 -11.33 17.62 -3.14
CA LEU A 98 -11.08 17.35 -1.72
C LEU A 98 -9.67 17.80 -1.27
N TYR A 99 -8.66 17.64 -2.12
CA TYR A 99 -7.30 18.15 -1.83
C TYR A 99 -7.23 19.67 -1.92
N VAL A 100 -7.84 20.28 -2.94
CA VAL A 100 -7.94 21.74 -3.07
C VAL A 100 -8.68 22.33 -1.88
N ASN A 101 -9.85 21.78 -1.52
CA ASN A 101 -10.63 22.24 -0.37
C ASN A 101 -9.92 21.99 0.96
N ARG A 102 -9.19 20.88 1.11
CA ARG A 102 -8.35 20.66 2.29
C ARG A 102 -7.26 21.73 2.39
N ARG A 103 -6.65 22.13 1.27
CA ARG A 103 -5.61 23.16 1.25
C ARG A 103 -6.18 24.54 1.57
N LEU A 104 -7.33 24.90 0.99
CA LEU A 104 -7.97 26.20 1.16
C LEU A 104 -8.64 26.36 2.53
N TYR A 105 -9.39 25.35 2.97
CA TYR A 105 -10.26 25.45 4.15
C TYR A 105 -9.78 24.62 5.35
N GLY A 106 -8.70 23.83 5.19
CA GLY A 106 -8.18 22.98 6.25
C GLY A 106 -7.61 23.75 7.45
N GLY A 107 -7.20 25.01 7.27
CA GLY A 107 -6.68 25.86 8.33
C GLY A 107 -7.74 26.45 9.26
N HIS A 108 -9.02 26.45 8.88
CA HIS A 108 -10.06 27.13 9.66
C HIS A 108 -10.37 26.43 10.98
N THR A 109 -10.59 25.11 10.97
CA THR A 109 -10.78 24.33 12.21
C THR A 109 -10.21 22.92 12.07
N ARG A 110 -9.71 22.37 13.19
CA ARG A 110 -9.21 20.98 13.24
C ARG A 110 -10.29 19.95 12.89
N SER A 111 -11.56 20.26 13.15
CA SER A 111 -12.71 19.41 12.78
C SER A 111 -12.89 19.33 11.27
N ILE A 112 -12.82 20.46 10.57
CA ILE A 112 -12.89 20.52 9.10
C ILE A 112 -11.73 19.75 8.46
N MET A 113 -10.51 19.91 8.98
CA MET A 113 -9.34 19.14 8.50
C MET A 113 -9.54 17.62 8.67
N LYS A 114 -10.06 17.18 9.81
CA LYS A 114 -10.39 15.75 10.06
C LYS A 114 -11.46 15.25 9.09
N LYS A 115 -12.50 16.05 8.80
CA LYS A 115 -13.55 15.69 7.81
C LYS A 115 -12.96 15.51 6.42
N TYR A 116 -12.10 16.42 5.96
CA TYR A 116 -11.44 16.27 4.65
C TYR A 116 -10.52 15.06 4.60
N ASN A 117 -9.70 14.81 5.63
CA ASN A 117 -8.85 13.61 5.66
C ASN A 117 -9.66 12.31 5.64
N LYS A 118 -10.80 12.25 6.36
CA LYS A 118 -11.71 11.11 6.32
C LYS A 118 -12.30 10.90 4.92
N ASN A 119 -12.70 11.97 4.24
CA ASN A 119 -13.27 11.90 2.90
C ASN A 119 -12.22 11.52 1.84
N ILE A 120 -11.00 12.03 1.97
CA ILE A 120 -9.85 11.64 1.13
C ILE A 120 -9.56 10.14 1.32
N GLY A 121 -9.52 9.66 2.57
CA GLY A 121 -9.35 8.22 2.85
C GLY A 121 -10.43 7.37 2.19
N LYS A 122 -11.72 7.73 2.35
CA LYS A 122 -12.84 7.03 1.69
C LYS A 122 -12.74 7.03 0.16
N ALA A 123 -12.30 8.15 -0.42
CA ALA A 123 -12.12 8.26 -1.85
C ALA A 123 -11.00 7.33 -2.33
N TRP A 124 -9.86 7.28 -1.61
CA TRP A 124 -8.78 6.32 -1.88
C TRP A 124 -9.22 4.87 -1.69
N ASP A 125 -10.00 4.55 -0.66
CA ASP A 125 -10.54 3.20 -0.45
C ASP A 125 -11.45 2.78 -1.61
N SER A 126 -12.29 3.70 -2.11
CA SER A 126 -13.13 3.44 -3.28
C SER A 126 -12.29 3.14 -4.53
N ILE A 127 -11.20 3.88 -4.71
CA ILE A 127 -10.27 3.67 -5.83
C ILE A 127 -9.58 2.31 -5.68
N TYR A 128 -9.03 2.02 -4.49
CA TYR A 128 -8.35 0.77 -4.21
C TYR A 128 -9.27 -0.45 -4.36
N ASN A 129 -10.50 -0.38 -3.84
CA ASN A 129 -11.50 -1.44 -3.99
C ASN A 129 -11.87 -1.69 -5.46
N TYR A 130 -11.92 -0.64 -6.28
CA TYR A 130 -12.12 -0.78 -7.72
C TYR A 130 -10.95 -1.53 -8.38
N TYR A 131 -9.69 -1.20 -8.07
CA TYR A 131 -8.53 -1.91 -8.61
C TYR A 131 -8.48 -3.37 -8.17
N LYS A 132 -8.72 -3.63 -6.88
CA LYS A 132 -8.80 -4.99 -6.34
C LYS A 132 -9.90 -5.80 -7.01
N LYS A 133 -11.04 -5.17 -7.33
CA LYS A 133 -12.12 -5.78 -8.13
C LYS A 133 -11.67 -6.07 -9.56
N LYS A 134 -11.05 -5.10 -10.24
CA LYS A 134 -10.56 -5.26 -11.62
C LYS A 134 -9.50 -6.36 -11.73
N GLU A 135 -8.57 -6.46 -10.79
CA GLU A 135 -7.59 -7.56 -10.74
C GLU A 135 -8.25 -8.92 -10.54
N ARG A 136 -9.23 -9.00 -9.65
CA ARG A 136 -10.03 -10.22 -9.44
C ARG A 136 -10.74 -10.62 -10.73
N ASP A 137 -11.36 -9.66 -11.41
CA ASP A 137 -12.06 -9.90 -12.67
C ASP A 137 -11.10 -10.30 -13.79
N ARG A 138 -9.89 -9.72 -13.84
CA ARG A 138 -8.81 -10.13 -14.76
C ARG A 138 -8.39 -11.58 -14.51
N LYS A 139 -8.15 -11.96 -13.25
CA LYS A 139 -7.83 -13.35 -12.85
C LYS A 139 -8.96 -14.31 -13.22
N LEU A 140 -10.22 -13.94 -12.98
CA LEU A 140 -11.38 -14.73 -13.36
C LEU A 140 -11.48 -14.92 -14.88
N ARG A 141 -11.23 -13.88 -15.67
CA ARG A 141 -11.17 -13.98 -17.15
C ARG A 141 -10.07 -14.94 -17.60
N GLN A 142 -8.87 -14.85 -17.02
CA GLN A 142 -7.78 -15.78 -17.32
C GLN A 142 -8.14 -17.23 -16.96
N LEU A 143 -8.77 -17.46 -15.80
CA LEU A 143 -9.25 -18.79 -15.39
C LEU A 143 -10.32 -19.33 -16.35
N ARG A 144 -11.26 -18.48 -16.80
CA ARG A 144 -12.27 -18.86 -17.81
C ARG A 144 -11.62 -19.21 -19.15
N GLN A 145 -10.62 -18.45 -19.61
CA GLN A 145 -9.86 -18.77 -20.82
C GLN A 145 -9.12 -20.11 -20.66
N LYS A 146 -8.44 -20.34 -19.54
CA LYS A 146 -7.77 -21.62 -19.25
C LYS A 146 -8.73 -22.81 -19.20
N ARG A 147 -9.96 -22.63 -18.70
CA ARG A 147 -11.01 -23.66 -18.72
C ARG A 147 -11.46 -23.97 -20.16
N LYS A 148 -11.63 -22.94 -21.00
CA LYS A 148 -11.98 -23.11 -22.42
C LYS A 148 -10.88 -23.78 -23.24
N THR A 149 -9.61 -23.56 -22.91
CA THR A 149 -8.50 -24.24 -23.62
C THR A 149 -8.32 -25.68 -23.18
N LYS A 150 -8.55 -25.99 -21.89
CA LYS A 150 -8.46 -27.36 -21.35
C LYS A 150 -9.48 -28.35 -21.93
N SER A 151 -10.62 -27.88 -22.44
CA SER A 151 -11.62 -28.76 -23.07
C SER A 151 -11.24 -29.24 -24.46
N LYS A 152 -10.24 -28.62 -25.11
CA LYS A 152 -9.63 -29.16 -26.32
C LYS A 152 -8.47 -30.03 -25.89
N LYS A 153 -8.58 -31.36 -26.05
CA LYS A 153 -7.41 -32.25 -25.92
C LYS A 153 -6.31 -31.64 -26.81
N PRO A 154 -5.12 -31.34 -26.28
CA PRO A 154 -4.05 -30.81 -27.12
C PRO A 154 -3.83 -31.85 -28.22
N VAL A 155 -4.08 -31.45 -29.47
CA VAL A 155 -3.55 -32.19 -30.61
C VAL A 155 -2.05 -32.21 -30.37
N VAL A 156 -1.48 -33.40 -30.21
CA VAL A 156 -0.07 -33.53 -29.89
C VAL A 156 0.69 -33.01 -31.10
N ASP A 157 1.21 -31.79 -31.01
CA ASP A 157 2.00 -31.19 -32.07
C ASP A 157 3.22 -32.08 -32.29
N GLN A 158 3.33 -32.64 -33.49
CA GLN A 158 4.45 -33.52 -33.89
C GLN A 158 5.79 -32.84 -33.66
N THR A 159 5.85 -31.51 -33.79
CA THR A 159 7.04 -30.69 -33.50
C THR A 159 7.48 -30.73 -32.04
N ILE A 160 6.57 -30.94 -31.08
CA ILE A 160 6.90 -31.10 -29.66
C ILE A 160 7.51 -32.48 -29.44
N ILE A 161 6.97 -33.52 -30.08
CA ILE A 161 7.55 -34.87 -30.05
C ILE A 161 8.95 -34.85 -30.67
N ASP A 162 9.13 -34.22 -31.82
CA ASP A 162 10.42 -34.11 -32.51
C ASP A 162 11.46 -33.35 -31.66
N ASN A 163 11.02 -32.33 -30.91
CA ASN A 163 11.90 -31.60 -29.99
C ASN A 163 12.23 -32.38 -28.72
N LEU A 164 11.32 -33.21 -28.21
CA LEU A 164 11.58 -34.12 -27.09
C LEU A 164 12.44 -35.32 -27.48
N ALA A 165 12.38 -35.74 -28.75
CA ALA A 165 13.18 -36.81 -29.33
C ALA A 165 14.63 -36.39 -29.59
N LYS A 166 14.93 -35.07 -29.68
CA LYS A 166 16.30 -34.59 -29.78
C LYS A 166 17.06 -34.94 -28.48
N PRO A 167 18.22 -35.61 -28.57
CA PRO A 167 19.02 -35.90 -27.38
C PRO A 167 19.39 -34.59 -26.70
N LYS A 168 19.23 -34.54 -25.38
CA LYS A 168 19.65 -33.38 -24.60
C LYS A 168 21.14 -33.15 -24.83
N PRO A 169 21.59 -31.91 -25.08
CA PRO A 169 23.02 -31.62 -25.19
C PRO A 169 23.69 -32.08 -23.89
N VAL A 170 24.83 -32.76 -24.02
CA VAL A 170 25.62 -33.23 -22.88
C VAL A 170 25.88 -32.01 -21.99
N PHE A 171 25.52 -32.13 -20.71
CA PHE A 171 25.70 -31.05 -19.73
C PHE A 171 27.20 -30.70 -19.67
N GLN A 172 27.56 -29.59 -20.29
CA GLN A 172 28.86 -28.98 -20.07
C GLN A 172 28.76 -28.24 -18.73
N PRO A 173 29.49 -28.65 -17.69
CA PRO A 173 29.45 -27.94 -16.42
C PRO A 173 29.83 -26.49 -16.68
N GLU A 174 29.00 -25.55 -16.22
CA GLU A 174 29.35 -24.14 -16.26
C GLU A 174 30.75 -23.98 -15.61
N PRO A 175 31.66 -23.19 -16.20
CA PRO A 175 32.96 -22.95 -15.59
C PRO A 175 32.74 -22.48 -14.16
N ALA A 176 33.46 -23.10 -13.21
CA ALA A 176 33.31 -22.82 -11.79
C ALA A 176 33.33 -21.30 -11.55
N LYS A 177 32.21 -20.77 -11.05
CA LYS A 177 32.11 -19.35 -10.70
C LYS A 177 33.22 -19.05 -9.71
N LYS A 178 34.03 -18.03 -10.01
CA LYS A 178 35.10 -17.59 -9.10
C LYS A 178 34.49 -17.41 -7.70
N PRO A 179 35.10 -17.95 -6.63
CA PRO A 179 34.57 -17.81 -5.29
C PRO A 179 34.36 -16.31 -5.02
N SER A 180 33.17 -15.95 -4.55
CA SER A 180 32.90 -14.59 -4.09
C SER A 180 33.97 -14.23 -3.06
N LYS A 181 34.53 -13.01 -3.15
CA LYS A 181 35.53 -12.52 -2.19
C LYS A 181 35.06 -12.84 -0.77
N VAL A 182 35.86 -13.61 -0.06
CA VAL A 182 35.59 -14.00 1.34
C VAL A 182 35.37 -12.72 2.13
N PHE A 183 34.23 -12.64 2.81
CA PHE A 183 33.81 -11.47 3.58
C PHE A 183 34.81 -11.25 4.73
N SER A 184 35.72 -10.30 4.57
CA SER A 184 36.86 -10.05 5.47
C SER A 184 36.61 -8.93 6.49
N ASN A 185 35.38 -8.76 6.95
CA ASN A 185 35.02 -7.73 7.93
C ASN A 185 34.63 -8.37 9.27
N PHE A 186 35.54 -9.16 9.84
CA PHE A 186 35.33 -9.79 11.15
C PHE A 186 35.25 -8.74 12.27
N ASP A 187 36.02 -7.66 12.18
CA ASP A 187 36.00 -6.55 13.14
C ASP A 187 34.59 -5.94 13.31
N ARG A 188 33.84 -5.83 12.21
CA ARG A 188 32.46 -5.32 12.24
C ARG A 188 31.49 -6.30 12.90
N LEU A 189 31.73 -7.61 12.77
CA LEU A 189 30.92 -8.61 13.46
C LEU A 189 31.16 -8.56 14.96
N ASP A 190 32.40 -8.34 15.40
CA ASP A 190 32.74 -8.20 16.82
C ASP A 190 32.15 -6.90 17.41
N GLU A 191 32.20 -5.78 16.67
CA GLU A 191 31.53 -4.53 17.04
C GLU A 191 30.00 -4.72 17.20
N LEU A 192 29.37 -5.44 16.27
CA LEU A 192 27.91 -5.69 16.30
C LEU A 192 27.50 -6.72 17.36
N ALA A 193 28.40 -7.66 17.69
CA ALA A 193 28.20 -8.65 18.73
C ALA A 193 28.34 -8.05 20.14
N SER A 194 29.10 -6.96 20.28
CA SER A 194 29.25 -6.27 21.56
C SER A 194 27.91 -5.66 22.02
N PRO A 195 27.48 -5.91 23.28
CA PRO A 195 26.25 -5.34 23.80
C PRO A 195 26.39 -3.82 23.90
N LYS A 196 25.38 -3.09 23.43
CA LYS A 196 25.37 -1.62 23.55
C LYS A 196 25.37 -1.24 25.03
N PRO A 197 26.25 -0.33 25.49
CA PRO A 197 26.22 0.13 26.86
C PRO A 197 24.88 0.81 27.13
N SER A 198 24.07 0.22 28.02
CA SER A 198 22.84 0.84 28.49
C SER A 198 23.20 1.78 29.63
N HIS A 199 23.05 3.08 29.41
CA HIS A 199 23.12 4.06 30.48
C HIS A 199 21.86 3.92 31.33
N LEU A 200 21.97 3.25 32.47
CA LEU A 200 20.89 3.21 33.46
C LEU A 200 20.78 4.60 34.07
N GLU A 201 19.87 5.41 33.55
CA GLU A 201 19.51 6.66 34.23
C GLU A 201 18.99 6.31 35.63
N PRO A 202 19.50 6.95 36.70
CA PRO A 202 18.97 6.72 38.04
C PRO A 202 17.48 7.06 38.04
N PRO A 203 16.66 6.37 38.86
CA PRO A 203 15.24 6.68 38.96
C PRO A 203 15.09 8.15 39.34
N LYS A 204 14.26 8.90 38.58
CA LYS A 204 13.95 10.29 38.91
C LYS A 204 13.33 10.33 40.30
N SER A 205 13.81 11.24 41.16
CA SER A 205 13.23 11.44 42.49
C SER A 205 11.73 11.72 42.36
N LEU A 206 10.92 11.13 43.24
CA LEU A 206 9.46 11.30 43.27
C LEU A 206 9.03 12.66 43.83
N GLU A 207 9.95 13.62 43.91
CA GLU A 207 9.67 14.94 44.46
C GLU A 207 8.77 15.71 43.49
N ILE A 208 7.57 15.99 43.96
CA ILE A 208 6.60 16.80 43.22
C ILE A 208 7.09 18.25 43.27
N ASN A 209 7.10 18.92 42.12
CA ASN A 209 7.45 20.34 42.06
C ASN A 209 6.48 21.14 42.97
N PRO A 210 6.98 21.98 43.91
CA PRO A 210 6.11 22.71 44.84
C PRO A 210 5.09 23.60 44.12
N LEU A 211 5.43 24.11 42.93
CA LEU A 211 4.50 24.91 42.11
C LEU A 211 3.31 24.09 41.59
N ALA A 212 3.47 22.77 41.43
CA ALA A 212 2.39 21.89 40.99
C ALA A 212 1.33 21.70 42.09
N LEU A 213 1.70 21.85 43.37
CA LEU A 213 0.77 21.79 44.50
C LEU A 213 -0.16 23.01 44.54
N THR A 214 0.35 24.18 44.15
CA THR A 214 -0.39 25.45 44.14
C THR A 214 -1.05 25.77 42.80
N TYR A 215 -0.95 24.88 41.81
CA TYR A 215 -1.41 25.16 40.45
C TYR A 215 -2.93 24.99 40.32
N GLU A 216 -3.61 26.06 39.92
CA GLU A 216 -5.02 25.99 39.54
C GLU A 216 -5.18 25.49 38.10
N PRO A 217 -5.94 24.40 37.86
CA PRO A 217 -6.07 23.83 36.54
C PRO A 217 -6.88 24.75 35.62
N THR A 218 -6.32 25.06 34.45
CA THR A 218 -7.04 25.80 33.41
C THR A 218 -8.31 25.08 32.94
N GLU A 219 -9.28 25.82 32.41
CA GLU A 219 -10.51 25.23 31.88
C GLU A 219 -10.27 24.10 30.85
N ASN A 220 -9.22 24.21 30.05
CA ASN A 220 -8.88 23.18 29.07
C ASN A 220 -8.40 21.89 29.75
N ILE A 221 -7.62 22.00 30.82
CA ILE A 221 -7.22 20.84 31.62
C ILE A 221 -8.45 20.21 32.27
N LEU A 222 -9.37 21.02 32.81
CA LEU A 222 -10.64 20.54 33.35
C LEU A 222 -11.49 19.85 32.26
N LYS A 223 -11.56 20.39 31.04
CA LYS A 223 -12.25 19.76 29.91
C LYS A 223 -11.61 18.42 29.50
N LEU A 224 -10.27 18.34 29.50
CA LEU A 224 -9.53 17.13 29.17
C LEU A 224 -9.59 16.07 30.28
N SER A 225 -9.72 16.48 31.54
CA SER A 225 -9.87 15.57 32.68
C SER A 225 -11.20 14.80 32.65
N LYS A 226 -12.23 15.36 32.00
CA LYS A 226 -13.52 14.68 31.82
C LYS A 226 -13.36 13.55 30.81
N LEU A 227 -13.65 12.33 31.24
CA LEU A 227 -13.68 11.16 30.36
C LEU A 227 -14.67 11.41 29.21
N PRO A 228 -14.30 11.13 27.95
CA PRO A 228 -15.22 11.30 26.83
C PRO A 228 -16.41 10.37 26.99
N ALA A 229 -17.62 10.83 26.64
CA ALA A 229 -18.88 10.10 26.87
C ALA A 229 -18.89 8.63 26.39
N ARG A 230 -18.14 8.32 25.32
CA ARG A 230 -17.98 6.94 24.81
C ARG A 230 -17.30 5.97 25.79
N LEU A 231 -16.49 6.50 26.73
CA LEU A 231 -15.78 5.72 27.75
C LEU A 231 -16.56 5.66 29.08
N LEU A 232 -17.60 6.49 29.26
CA LEU A 232 -18.51 6.39 30.40
C LEU A 232 -19.43 5.16 30.29
N ASN A 233 -19.63 4.66 29.07
CA ASN A 233 -20.34 3.40 28.81
C ASN A 233 -19.45 2.19 29.10
N LEU A 234 -18.91 2.12 30.32
CA LEU A 234 -18.30 0.89 30.81
C LEU A 234 -19.38 -0.20 30.77
N PRO A 235 -19.07 -1.40 30.25
CA PRO A 235 -20.00 -2.51 30.38
C PRO A 235 -20.29 -2.70 31.88
N PRO A 236 -21.53 -3.03 32.27
CA PRO A 236 -21.84 -3.33 33.65
C PRO A 236 -20.90 -4.44 34.15
N PRO A 237 -20.50 -4.43 35.43
CA PRO A 237 -19.65 -5.46 35.99
C PRO A 237 -20.27 -6.83 35.73
N LEU A 238 -19.43 -7.80 35.35
CA LEU A 238 -19.88 -9.16 35.09
C LEU A 238 -20.27 -9.82 36.42
N GLU A 239 -21.56 -10.10 36.60
CA GLU A 239 -22.04 -10.94 37.70
C GLU A 239 -21.59 -12.39 37.44
N PRO A 240 -20.74 -12.99 38.31
CA PRO A 240 -20.29 -14.36 38.11
C PRO A 240 -21.49 -15.31 38.08
N GLY A 241 -21.51 -16.21 37.08
CA GLY A 241 -22.61 -17.16 36.85
C GLY A 241 -23.77 -16.63 36.00
N LYS A 242 -23.86 -15.32 35.74
CA LYS A 242 -24.91 -14.76 34.89
C LYS A 242 -24.55 -14.86 33.40
N VAL A 243 -25.08 -15.88 32.74
CA VAL A 243 -24.94 -16.07 31.30
C VAL A 243 -26.07 -15.35 30.57
N ARG A 244 -25.77 -14.66 29.45
CA ARG A 244 -26.81 -14.03 28.62
C ARG A 244 -27.76 -15.10 28.05
N ARG A 245 -29.07 -14.86 28.09
CA ARG A 245 -30.09 -15.78 27.52
C ARG A 245 -29.82 -16.15 26.06
N SER A 246 -29.26 -15.23 25.27
CA SER A 246 -28.88 -15.49 23.87
C SER A 246 -27.74 -16.50 23.75
N ALA A 247 -26.78 -16.50 24.67
CA ALA A 247 -25.69 -17.47 24.70
C ALA A 247 -26.21 -18.86 25.07
N LEU A 248 -27.14 -18.97 26.03
CA LEU A 248 -27.79 -20.23 26.39
C LEU A 248 -28.61 -20.83 25.23
N ARG A 249 -29.20 -19.99 24.38
CA ARG A 249 -29.99 -20.41 23.21
C ARG A 249 -29.16 -20.61 21.94
N TYR A 250 -27.88 -20.27 21.97
CA TYR A 250 -27.04 -20.28 20.78
C TYR A 250 -26.76 -21.72 20.35
N LYS A 251 -27.13 -22.06 19.11
CA LYS A 251 -26.70 -23.30 18.47
C LYS A 251 -25.44 -23.02 17.66
N ALA A 252 -24.41 -23.83 17.88
CA ALA A 252 -23.15 -23.70 17.15
C ALA A 252 -23.41 -23.80 15.64
N SER A 253 -22.74 -22.97 14.85
CA SER A 253 -22.80 -23.11 13.40
C SER A 253 -22.06 -24.39 12.97
N PRO A 254 -22.42 -25.02 11.84
CA PRO A 254 -21.74 -26.24 11.38
C PRO A 254 -20.23 -26.04 11.16
N ARG A 255 -19.79 -24.80 10.85
CA ARG A 255 -18.37 -24.46 10.77
C ARG A 255 -17.68 -24.47 12.14
N ILE A 256 -18.35 -23.97 13.18
CA ILE A 256 -17.82 -23.98 14.55
C ILE A 256 -17.73 -25.42 15.04
N GLU A 257 -18.74 -26.24 14.77
CA GLU A 257 -18.69 -27.68 15.08
C GLU A 257 -17.53 -28.37 14.37
N ALA A 258 -17.32 -28.10 13.08
CA ALA A 258 -16.19 -28.65 12.33
C ALA A 258 -14.82 -28.19 12.85
N MET A 259 -14.71 -26.94 13.34
CA MET A 259 -13.47 -26.42 13.94
C MET A 259 -13.27 -26.91 15.38
N ALA A 260 -14.35 -27.21 16.11
CA ALA A 260 -14.30 -27.76 17.45
C ALA A 260 -13.92 -29.25 17.44
N GLN A 261 -14.15 -29.95 16.33
CA GLN A 261 -13.63 -31.30 16.16
C GLN A 261 -12.09 -31.27 16.20
N PRO A 262 -11.46 -32.13 17.01
CA PRO A 262 -10.01 -32.24 17.03
C PRO A 262 -9.52 -32.58 15.63
N LYS A 263 -8.40 -31.97 15.25
CA LYS A 263 -7.77 -32.25 13.96
C LYS A 263 -7.40 -33.73 13.94
N LYS A 264 -7.99 -34.50 13.03
CA LYS A 264 -7.64 -35.91 12.83
C LYS A 264 -6.13 -35.96 12.52
N SER A 265 -5.39 -36.75 13.29
CA SER A 265 -3.98 -37.02 12.99
C SER A 265 -3.91 -37.65 11.60
N SER A 266 -2.98 -37.18 10.77
CA SER A 266 -2.77 -37.81 9.48
C SER A 266 -2.15 -39.18 9.69
N GLU A 267 -2.47 -40.16 8.85
CA GLU A 267 -1.86 -41.51 8.93
C GLU A 267 -0.31 -41.45 8.96
N LYS A 268 0.28 -40.45 8.27
CA LYS A 268 1.72 -40.19 8.27
C LYS A 268 2.33 -39.82 9.62
N SER A 269 1.56 -39.27 10.56
CA SER A 269 2.11 -38.93 11.88
C SER A 269 2.19 -40.12 12.82
N LYS A 270 1.52 -41.24 12.50
CA LYS A 270 1.65 -42.48 13.25
C LYS A 270 2.98 -43.18 12.98
N GLU A 271 3.55 -42.99 11.79
CA GLU A 271 4.89 -43.50 11.44
C GLU A 271 5.98 -42.90 12.32
N ASP A 272 5.80 -41.65 12.79
CA ASP A 272 6.74 -40.98 13.71
C ASP A 272 6.48 -41.36 15.18
N GLU A 273 5.26 -41.72 15.56
CA GLU A 273 4.90 -42.15 16.93
C GLU A 273 5.34 -43.59 17.24
N ASP A 274 5.48 -44.43 16.22
CA ASP A 274 5.98 -45.82 16.36
C ASP A 274 7.52 -45.90 16.41
N VAL A 275 8.24 -44.78 16.25
CA VAL A 275 9.70 -44.75 16.43
C VAL A 275 9.98 -44.65 17.92
N ASP A 276 10.32 -45.79 18.55
CA ASP A 276 10.83 -45.82 19.91
C ASP A 276 12.02 -44.85 20.03
N PRO A 277 11.91 -43.76 20.81
CA PRO A 277 12.95 -42.75 20.91
C PRO A 277 14.25 -43.30 21.51
N TRP A 278 14.21 -44.48 22.13
CA TRP A 278 15.37 -45.18 22.68
C TRP A 278 15.95 -46.25 21.73
N ALA A 279 15.33 -46.48 20.58
CA ALA A 279 15.83 -47.43 19.60
C ALA A 279 17.12 -46.91 18.95
N ILE A 280 18.24 -47.54 19.32
CA ILE A 280 19.55 -47.27 18.71
C ILE A 280 19.53 -47.77 17.26
N SER A 281 19.89 -46.89 16.33
CA SER A 281 19.95 -47.28 14.91
C SER A 281 20.91 -48.46 14.70
N LYS A 282 20.56 -49.39 13.80
CA LYS A 282 21.40 -50.56 13.48
C LYS A 282 22.79 -50.17 12.99
N ASN A 283 22.93 -48.99 12.40
CA ASN A 283 24.21 -48.46 11.94
C ASN A 283 25.07 -47.95 13.10
N ALA A 284 24.45 -47.32 14.11
CA ALA A 284 25.16 -46.94 15.32
C ALA A 284 25.72 -48.16 16.06
N LEU A 285 24.95 -49.27 16.14
CA LEU A 285 25.42 -50.53 16.73
C LEU A 285 26.61 -51.16 15.97
N LYS A 286 26.70 -50.96 14.66
CA LYS A 286 27.77 -51.48 13.81
C LYS A 286 28.97 -50.54 13.67
N TYR A 287 28.87 -49.33 14.20
CA TYR A 287 29.88 -48.30 14.01
C TYR A 287 31.17 -48.68 14.73
N LYS A 288 32.28 -48.70 13.98
CA LYS A 288 33.62 -48.84 14.56
C LYS A 288 34.17 -47.44 14.82
N PRO A 289 34.53 -47.10 16.09
CA PRO A 289 35.05 -45.78 16.41
C PRO A 289 36.36 -45.52 15.65
N THR A 290 36.52 -44.29 15.18
CA THR A 290 37.77 -43.85 14.53
C THR A 290 38.89 -43.71 15.56
N PRO A 291 40.18 -43.82 15.15
CA PRO A 291 41.31 -43.72 16.08
C PRO A 291 41.28 -42.42 16.90
N ARG A 292 40.88 -41.29 16.29
CA ARG A 292 40.72 -40.02 16.98
C ARG A 292 39.67 -40.03 18.09
N ILE A 293 38.54 -40.72 17.89
CA ILE A 293 37.49 -40.86 18.92
C ILE A 293 38.03 -41.71 20.08
N LEU A 294 38.81 -42.76 19.78
CA LEU A 294 39.46 -43.57 20.81
C LEU A 294 40.51 -42.78 21.60
N GLU A 295 41.27 -41.89 20.95
CA GLU A 295 42.21 -40.98 21.61
C GLU A 295 41.49 -40.00 22.55
N LEU A 296 40.42 -39.36 22.07
CA LEU A 296 39.64 -38.41 22.87
C LEU A 296 38.87 -39.08 24.02
N ALA A 297 38.53 -40.36 23.89
CA ALA A 297 37.88 -41.14 24.92
C ALA A 297 38.86 -41.57 26.04
N LYS A 298 40.18 -41.49 25.82
CA LYS A 298 41.14 -41.71 26.90
C LYS A 298 41.02 -40.57 27.92
N PRO A 299 41.02 -40.88 29.22
CA PRO A 299 41.00 -39.83 30.24
C PRO A 299 42.24 -38.96 30.07
N VAL A 300 42.03 -37.64 30.11
CA VAL A 300 43.13 -36.67 30.15
C VAL A 300 43.67 -36.68 31.58
N GLU A 301 44.89 -37.14 31.76
CA GLU A 301 45.61 -37.02 33.03
C GLU A 301 45.72 -35.52 33.36
N ARG A 302 45.23 -35.14 34.55
CA ARG A 302 45.36 -33.79 35.08
C ARG A 302 46.38 -33.85 36.20
N ASP A 303 47.53 -33.20 35.97
CA ASP A 303 48.52 -32.90 37.00
C ASP A 303 48.03 -31.80 37.95
#